data_AF-Q692Y4-F1
#
_entry.id   AF-Q692Y4-F1
#
_cell.length_a   1.000
_cell.length_b   1.000
_cell.length_c   1.000
_cell.angle_alpha   90.00
_cell.angle_beta   90.00
_cell.angle_gamma   90.00
#
_symmetry.space_group_name_H-M   'P 1'
#
loop_
_entity.id
_entity.type
_entity.pdbx_description
1 polymer ?
#
loop_
_entity_poly.entity_id
_entity_poly.type
_entity_poly.pdbx_seq_one_letter_code
_entity_poly.pdbx_strand_id
1 'polypeptide(L)'
;MTMEEMKNEAETNSMVSMTLYAVMYPVFNELERINLSAAQTLRAAFIKAERENPGLTQDIIMKILEKKNVQINFTESLLRMAADDVEEFMIDRSESEFQELNGKARALK
;
A
#
# COMPACT_ATOMS: atom_id res chain seq x y z
N MET A 1 -13.84 -4.75 -3.93
CA MET A 1 -12.69 -5.09 -4.79
C MET A 1 -13.16 -6.07 -5.84
N THR A 2 -12.89 -5.83 -7.12
CA THR A 2 -13.24 -6.74 -8.22
C THR A 2 -12.26 -7.92 -8.26
N MET A 3 -12.66 -9.06 -8.84
CA MET A 3 -11.73 -10.21 -9.00
C MET A 3 -10.48 -9.85 -9.80
N GLU A 4 -10.60 -8.89 -10.72
CA GLU A 4 -9.49 -8.39 -11.51
C GLU A 4 -8.54 -7.55 -10.67
N GLU A 5 -9.04 -6.68 -9.78
CA GLU A 5 -8.21 -5.95 -8.80
C GLU A 5 -7.46 -6.89 -7.86
N MET A 6 -8.11 -7.93 -7.33
CA MET A 6 -7.47 -8.91 -6.43
C MET A 6 -6.36 -9.69 -7.13
N LYS A 7 -6.56 -10.07 -8.40
CA LYS A 7 -5.52 -10.72 -9.21
C LYS A 7 -4.34 -9.78 -9.45
N ASN A 8 -4.61 -8.50 -9.69
CA ASN A 8 -3.59 -7.50 -9.98
C ASN A 8 -2.71 -7.18 -8.78
N GLU A 9 -3.29 -7.10 -7.58
CA GLU A 9 -2.53 -6.98 -6.33
C GLU A 9 -1.61 -8.19 -6.12
N ALA A 10 -2.07 -9.41 -6.40
CA ALA A 10 -1.28 -10.63 -6.23
C ALA A 10 -0.07 -10.73 -7.19
N GLU A 11 -0.10 -10.01 -8.31
CA GLU A 11 0.99 -10.01 -9.32
C GLU A 11 2.01 -8.87 -9.11
N THR A 12 1.71 -7.89 -8.23
CA THR A 12 2.55 -6.70 -7.97
C THR A 12 3.48 -6.89 -6.75
N ASN A 13 4.13 -8.05 -6.66
CA ASN A 13 5.00 -8.42 -5.51
C ASN A 13 6.45 -7.89 -5.62
N SER A 14 6.72 -6.90 -6.46
CA SER A 14 8.07 -6.34 -6.60
C SER A 14 8.36 -5.35 -5.48
N MET A 15 9.59 -5.35 -4.95
CA MET A 15 9.99 -4.48 -3.84
C MET A 15 9.83 -2.99 -4.19
N VAL A 16 9.89 -2.62 -5.47
CA VAL A 16 9.68 -1.25 -5.95
C VAL A 16 8.21 -0.78 -5.83
N SER A 17 7.27 -1.72 -5.74
CA SER A 17 5.83 -1.45 -5.59
C SER A 17 5.40 -1.29 -4.14
N MET A 18 6.31 -1.44 -3.18
CA MET A 18 6.03 -1.24 -1.74
C MET A 18 5.46 0.15 -1.43
N THR A 19 5.82 1.17 -2.20
CA THR A 19 5.30 2.54 -2.01
C THR A 19 3.77 2.60 -2.19
N LEU A 20 3.21 1.79 -3.10
CA LEU A 20 1.77 1.71 -3.29
C LEU A 20 1.07 1.26 -2.00
N TYR A 21 1.56 0.18 -1.39
CA TYR A 21 0.92 -0.39 -0.21
C TYR A 21 1.26 0.35 1.10
N ALA A 22 2.50 0.77 1.29
CA ALA A 22 2.92 1.41 2.53
C ALA A 22 2.48 2.89 2.63
N VAL A 23 2.27 3.57 1.50
CA VAL A 23 1.92 5.00 1.48
C VAL A 23 0.51 5.23 0.94
N MET A 24 0.20 4.73 -0.25
CA MET A 24 -1.05 5.09 -0.92
C MET A 24 -2.26 4.38 -0.35
N TYR A 25 -2.15 3.12 0.09
CA TYR A 25 -3.28 2.39 0.67
C TYR A 25 -3.81 3.06 1.95
N PRO A 26 -2.98 3.43 2.93
CA PRO A 26 -3.43 4.23 4.07
C PRO A 26 -4.12 5.54 3.65
N VAL A 27 -3.59 6.24 2.65
CA VAL A 27 -4.20 7.47 2.12
C VAL A 27 -5.58 7.19 1.51
N PHE A 28 -5.74 6.08 0.78
CA PHE A 28 -7.04 5.69 0.25
C PHE A 28 -8.03 5.29 1.35
N ASN A 29 -7.59 4.61 2.40
CA ASN A 29 -8.43 4.23 3.54
C ASN A 29 -8.95 5.48 4.28
N GLU A 30 -8.11 6.48 4.48
CA GLU A 30 -8.55 7.77 5.04
C GLU A 30 -9.47 8.54 4.06
N LEU A 31 -9.17 8.51 2.76
CA LEU A 31 -10.02 9.14 1.74
C LEU A 31 -11.39 8.46 1.62
N GLU A 32 -11.48 7.15 1.83
CA GLU A 32 -12.72 6.38 1.72
C GLU A 32 -13.76 6.82 2.76
N ARG A 33 -13.31 7.23 3.95
CA ARG A 33 -14.15 7.82 5.01
C ARG A 33 -14.78 9.15 4.61
N ILE A 34 -14.19 9.87 3.66
CA ILE A 34 -14.64 11.19 3.18
C ILE A 34 -15.39 11.06 1.85
N ASN A 35 -14.84 10.28 0.92
CA ASN A 35 -15.35 10.09 -0.43
C ASN A 35 -14.97 8.70 -0.97
N LEU A 36 -15.89 7.76 -0.75
CA LEU A 36 -15.80 6.38 -1.22
C LEU A 36 -15.49 6.27 -2.71
N SER A 37 -16.22 7.01 -3.55
CA SER A 37 -16.08 6.90 -5.01
C SER A 37 -14.71 7.38 -5.48
N ALA A 38 -14.20 8.50 -4.93
CA ALA A 38 -12.87 9.01 -5.25
C ALA A 38 -11.76 8.05 -4.79
N ALA A 39 -11.87 7.52 -3.57
CA ALA A 39 -10.92 6.56 -3.03
C ALA A 39 -10.81 5.30 -3.90
N GLN A 40 -11.94 4.70 -4.26
CA GLN A 40 -11.97 3.51 -5.12
C GLN A 40 -11.43 3.80 -6.53
N THR A 41 -11.82 4.93 -7.13
CA THR A 41 -11.35 5.31 -8.48
C THR A 41 -9.83 5.50 -8.50
N LEU A 42 -9.29 6.22 -7.51
CA LEU A 42 -7.85 6.45 -7.40
C LEU A 42 -7.12 5.14 -7.12
N ARG A 43 -7.58 4.35 -6.16
CA ARG A 43 -6.99 3.05 -5.84
C ARG A 43 -6.88 2.15 -7.07
N ALA A 44 -7.97 1.98 -7.82
CA ALA A 44 -7.97 1.17 -9.04
C ALA A 44 -6.99 1.69 -10.10
N ALA A 45 -6.93 3.01 -10.29
CA ALA A 45 -5.99 3.63 -11.24
C ALA A 45 -4.53 3.41 -10.84
N PHE A 46 -4.20 3.59 -9.56
CA PHE A 46 -2.84 3.39 -9.04
C PHE A 46 -2.41 1.91 -9.11
N ILE A 47 -3.28 0.97 -8.72
CA ILE A 47 -3.00 -0.48 -8.83
C ILE A 47 -2.72 -0.85 -10.29
N LYS A 48 -3.56 -0.38 -11.22
CA LYS A 48 -3.38 -0.68 -12.65
C LYS A 48 -2.06 -0.10 -13.17
N ALA A 49 -1.77 1.16 -12.85
CA ALA A 49 -0.58 1.85 -13.33
C ALA A 49 0.71 1.25 -12.76
N GLU A 50 0.72 0.89 -11.47
CA GLU A 50 1.85 0.22 -10.83
C GLU A 50 2.11 -1.18 -11.39
N ARG A 51 1.04 -1.93 -11.71
CA ARG A 51 1.17 -3.24 -12.36
C ARG A 51 1.78 -3.12 -13.77
N GLU A 52 1.32 -2.16 -14.55
CA GLU A 52 1.82 -1.95 -15.92
C GLU A 52 3.25 -1.37 -15.93
N ASN A 53 3.64 -0.63 -14.89
CA ASN A 53 4.97 -0.07 -14.74
C ASN A 53 5.44 -0.05 -13.27
N PRO A 54 6.04 -1.15 -12.77
CA PRO A 54 6.51 -1.24 -11.39
C PRO A 54 7.51 -0.13 -11.03
N GLY A 55 7.28 0.55 -9.91
CA GLY A 55 8.04 1.70 -9.44
C GLY A 55 7.40 3.06 -9.77
N LEU A 56 6.36 3.10 -10.61
CA LEU A 56 5.70 4.35 -11.00
C LEU A 56 5.15 5.12 -9.80
N THR A 57 4.54 4.43 -8.83
CA THR A 57 4.01 5.05 -7.62
C THR A 57 5.13 5.71 -6.81
N GLN A 58 6.30 5.05 -6.71
CA GLN A 58 7.47 5.64 -6.06
C GLN A 58 7.92 6.92 -6.74
N ASP A 59 8.01 6.93 -8.07
CA ASP A 59 8.41 8.10 -8.85
C ASP A 59 7.45 9.29 -8.65
N ILE A 60 6.14 9.01 -8.63
CA ILE A 60 5.11 10.02 -8.35
C ILE A 60 5.32 10.61 -6.96
N ILE A 61 5.50 9.79 -5.93
CA ILE A 61 5.69 10.27 -4.55
C ILE A 61 6.98 11.08 -4.41
N MET A 62 8.09 10.61 -4.96
CA MET A 62 9.35 11.36 -4.95
C MET A 62 9.20 12.73 -5.62
N LYS A 63 8.47 12.81 -6.74
CA LYS A 63 8.19 14.09 -7.41
C LYS A 63 7.29 15.01 -6.59
N ILE A 64 6.31 14.48 -5.86
CA ILE A 64 5.48 15.27 -4.94
C ILE A 64 6.34 15.86 -3.80
N LEU A 65 7.20 15.05 -3.18
CA LEU A 65 8.11 15.48 -2.12
C LEU A 65 9.07 16.57 -2.61
N GLU A 66 9.65 16.39 -3.80
CA GLU A 66 10.50 17.37 -4.47
C GLU A 66 9.75 18.70 -4.68
N LYS A 67 8.52 18.65 -5.20
CA LYS A 67 7.69 19.85 -5.42
C LYS A 67 7.29 20.57 -4.14
N LYS A 68 7.19 19.86 -3.02
CA LYS A 68 6.90 20.44 -1.69
C LYS A 68 8.17 20.84 -0.93
N ASN A 69 9.35 20.66 -1.53
CA ASN A 69 10.65 20.90 -0.91
C ASN A 69 10.83 20.16 0.43
N VAL A 70 10.28 18.94 0.50
CA VAL A 70 10.41 18.06 1.67
C VAL A 70 11.64 17.20 1.48
N GLN A 71 12.68 17.47 2.26
CA GLN A 71 13.92 16.68 2.22
C GLN A 71 13.88 15.58 3.27
N ILE A 72 13.66 14.36 2.81
CA ILE A 72 13.68 13.15 3.64
C ILE A 72 14.46 12.06 2.95
N ASN A 73 15.04 11.16 3.74
CA ASN A 73 15.49 9.88 3.20
C ASN A 73 14.23 9.03 2.94
N PHE A 74 13.88 8.87 1.66
CA PHE A 74 12.67 8.17 1.25
C PHE A 74 12.67 6.71 1.73
N THR A 75 13.79 6.01 1.57
CA THR A 75 13.93 4.60 2.00
C THR A 75 13.77 4.43 3.51
N GLU A 76 14.41 5.31 4.30
CA GLU A 76 14.28 5.29 5.75
C GLU A 76 12.85 5.60 6.21
N SER A 77 12.21 6.59 5.57
CA SER A 77 10.84 6.98 5.89
C SER A 77 9.86 5.85 5.55
N LEU A 78 10.02 5.22 4.40
CA LEU A 78 9.23 4.07 3.97
C LEU A 78 9.40 2.89 4.93
N LEU A 79 10.62 2.62 5.39
CA LEU A 79 10.89 1.56 6.36
C LEU A 79 10.21 1.81 7.71
N ARG A 80 10.23 3.06 8.20
CA ARG A 80 9.55 3.44 9.45
C ARG A 80 8.02 3.29 9.34
N MET A 81 7.47 3.54 8.16
CA MET A 81 6.04 3.37 7.88
C MET A 81 5.65 1.90 7.63
N ALA A 82 6.59 1.02 7.28
CA ALA A 82 6.30 -0.39 7.02
C ALA A 82 5.82 -1.17 8.27
N ALA A 83 6.09 -0.63 9.47
CA ALA A 83 5.60 -1.14 10.74
C ALA A 83 4.11 -0.80 10.98
N ASP A 84 3.56 0.20 10.28
CA ASP A 84 2.15 0.55 10.44
C ASP A 84 1.27 -0.60 9.92
N ASP A 85 0.30 -0.99 10.74
CA ASP A 85 -0.58 -2.12 10.45
C ASP A 85 -1.55 -1.76 9.32
N VAL A 86 -1.17 -2.08 8.09
CA VAL A 86 -2.09 -2.12 6.95
C VAL A 86 -3.02 -3.30 7.15
N GLU A 87 -4.28 -3.02 7.50
CA GLU A 87 -5.32 -4.03 7.77
C GLU A 87 -5.52 -5.00 6.61
N GLU A 88 -5.21 -4.57 5.38
CA GLU A 88 -5.34 -5.38 4.17
C GLU A 88 -4.36 -6.56 4.12
N PHE A 89 -3.30 -6.56 4.92
CA PHE A 89 -2.41 -7.71 5.06
C PHE A 89 -2.85 -8.69 6.16
N MET A 90 -3.85 -8.33 6.99
CA MET A 90 -4.35 -9.25 8.01
C MET A 90 -5.22 -10.31 7.36
N ILE A 91 -4.95 -11.57 7.71
CA ILE A 91 -5.80 -12.67 7.29
C ILE A 91 -7.06 -12.64 8.16
N ASP A 92 -8.21 -12.30 7.57
CA ASP A 92 -9.53 -12.27 8.22
C ASP A 92 -10.11 -13.69 8.38
N ARG A 93 -9.38 -14.54 9.11
CA ARG A 93 -9.71 -15.94 9.36
C ARG A 93 -9.57 -16.22 10.85
N SER A 94 -10.66 -16.63 11.48
CA SER A 94 -10.73 -16.82 12.92
C SER A 94 -9.90 -18.01 13.46
N GLU A 95 -9.43 -18.89 12.59
CA GLU A 95 -8.65 -20.07 12.98
C GLU A 95 -7.30 -19.68 13.61
N SER A 96 -6.90 -20.40 14.64
CA SER A 96 -5.75 -20.08 15.50
C SER A 96 -4.44 -19.91 14.76
N GLU A 97 -4.25 -20.69 13.69
CA GLU A 97 -3.06 -20.74 12.87
C GLU A 97 -2.88 -19.42 12.10
N PHE A 98 -3.98 -18.84 11.60
CA PHE A 98 -3.95 -17.54 10.91
C PHE A 98 -3.75 -16.39 11.90
N GLN A 99 -4.33 -16.49 13.10
CA GLN A 99 -4.12 -15.50 14.16
C GLN A 99 -2.68 -15.52 14.69
N GLU A 100 -2.07 -16.69 14.84
CA GLU A 100 -0.65 -16.83 15.21
C GLU A 100 0.26 -16.26 14.13
N LEU A 101 -0.05 -16.51 12.86
CA LEU A 101 0.71 -15.96 11.74
C LEU A 101 0.63 -14.43 11.70
N ASN A 102 -0.57 -13.85 11.84
CA ASN A 102 -0.77 -12.41 11.94
C ASN A 102 0.06 -11.81 13.09
N GLY A 103 0.04 -12.46 14.27
CA GLY A 103 0.80 -12.01 15.44
C GLY A 103 2.31 -12.02 15.23
N LYS A 104 2.86 -13.09 14.64
CA LYS A 104 4.30 -13.20 14.33
C LYS A 104 4.73 -12.22 13.24
N ALA A 105 3.91 -12.02 12.22
CA ALA A 105 4.17 -11.04 11.16
C ALA A 105 4.22 -9.62 11.72
N ARG A 106 3.27 -9.25 12.59
CA ARG A 106 3.27 -7.95 13.28
C ARG A 106 4.49 -7.77 14.19
N ALA A 107 4.92 -8.82 14.90
CA ALA A 107 6.08 -8.71 15.79
C ALA A 107 7.42 -8.51 15.05
N LEU A 108 7.49 -8.90 13.77
CA LEU A 108 8.68 -8.76 12.95
C LEU A 108 8.75 -7.42 12.20
N LYS A 109 7.60 -6.93 11.72
CA LYS A 109 7.48 -5.63 11.05
C LYS A 109 7.75 -4.50 12.04
#